data_AF-A0AAV2F4T4-F1
#
_entry.id   AF-A0AAV2F4T4-F1
#
_cell.length_a   1.000
_cell.length_b   1.000
_cell.length_c   1.000
_cell.angle_alpha   90.00
_cell.angle_beta   90.00
_cell.angle_gamma   90.00
#
_symmetry.space_group_name_H-M   'P 1'
#
loop_
_entity.id
_entity.type
_entity.pdbx_description
1 polymer ?
#
loop_
_entity_poly.entity_id
_entity_poly.type
_entity_poly.pdbx_seq_one_letter_code
_entity_poly.pdbx_strand_id
1 'polypeptide(L)'
;MSNMKILRPPSSPQPHVNELLIAIADSERDLDLWKISPVEGGVEARGLFHSYIIVWVQDIELNLLELCKAEKVPWAGVTTNQATSPFAEEMYDKMKDYLIGYEMVINRWPQCSLILETAAANMERAIIKALEKQYSDILTPLKDNIPKRLNMHVQMLTRTQSNAPYSAPNQLGTFLNTIKRIIDVFLGEQTNGIPVLLKTNYKNYLQATVEKLVNNMQANRGTRLKRILEEIKEEDGEADVSERMQMMMSQLTENISNMPGVFSSRIFVAASRGLWDRVGQIVLSFLRAERRTGFGKMAPAMLLGILESLALFFTYHVAKECN
;
A
#
# COMPACT_ATOMS: atom_id res chain seq x y z
N MET A 1 -22.80 39.00 38.47
CA MET A 1 -22.27 38.51 37.19
C MET A 1 -21.55 37.20 37.45
N SER A 2 -22.25 36.10 37.21
CA SER A 2 -21.81 34.74 37.51
C SER A 2 -20.72 34.33 36.53
N ASN A 3 -19.58 33.88 37.05
CA ASN A 3 -18.51 33.27 36.28
C ASN A 3 -19.04 32.02 35.56
N MET A 4 -19.49 32.16 34.32
CA MET A 4 -19.73 31.04 33.43
C MET A 4 -18.37 30.46 33.10
N LYS A 5 -17.95 29.46 33.88
CA LYS A 5 -16.84 28.57 33.51
C LYS A 5 -17.08 28.20 32.06
N ILE A 6 -16.17 28.62 31.17
CA ILE A 6 -16.11 28.12 29.82
C ILE A 6 -15.90 26.61 29.98
N LEU A 7 -16.99 25.84 29.94
CA LEU A 7 -16.92 24.38 29.94
C LEU A 7 -16.14 24.05 28.68
N ARG A 8 -14.94 23.49 28.84
CA ARG A 8 -14.26 22.85 27.71
C ARG A 8 -15.24 21.84 27.12
N PRO A 9 -15.46 21.85 25.79
CA PRO A 9 -16.24 20.80 25.16
C PRO A 9 -15.60 19.44 25.51
N PRO A 10 -16.41 18.39 25.73
CA PRO A 10 -15.87 17.04 25.93
C PRO A 10 -15.00 16.66 24.72
N SER A 11 -13.86 16.02 25.00
CA SER A 11 -12.83 15.70 24.00
C SER A 11 -13.15 14.47 23.14
N SER A 12 -14.17 13.70 23.51
CA SER A 12 -14.54 12.44 22.87
C SER A 12 -15.99 12.49 22.38
N PRO A 13 -16.32 11.81 21.27
CA PRO A 13 -17.64 11.86 20.70
C PRO A 13 -18.61 11.02 21.53
N GLN A 14 -19.13 11.60 22.62
CA GLN A 14 -20.10 10.91 23.45
C GLN A 14 -21.38 10.68 22.63
N PRO A 15 -22.01 9.49 22.70
CA PRO A 15 -23.14 9.14 21.84
C PRO A 15 -24.26 10.18 21.84
N HIS A 16 -24.62 10.70 23.02
CA HIS A 16 -25.66 11.72 23.15
C HIS A 16 -25.28 13.07 22.50
N VAL A 17 -24.00 13.44 22.46
CA VAL A 17 -23.55 14.66 21.78
C VAL A 17 -23.61 14.47 20.26
N ASN A 18 -23.30 13.27 19.77
CA ASN A 18 -23.43 12.95 18.35
C ASN A 18 -24.89 12.94 17.90
N GLU A 19 -25.79 12.35 18.69
CA GLU A 19 -27.23 12.38 18.43
C GLU A 19 -27.77 13.82 18.39
N LEU A 20 -27.34 14.66 19.34
CA LEU A 20 -27.72 16.07 19.34
C LEU A 20 -27.17 16.83 18.12
N LEU A 21 -25.91 16.60 17.78
CA LEU A 21 -25.26 17.17 16.60
C LEU A 21 -26.02 16.81 15.33
N ILE A 22 -26.39 15.54 15.17
CA ILE A 22 -27.19 15.05 14.04
C ILE A 22 -28.56 15.71 14.02
N ALA A 23 -29.29 15.67 15.15
CA ALA A 23 -30.64 16.20 15.24
C ALA A 23 -30.73 17.70 14.91
N ILE A 24 -29.80 18.50 15.43
CA ILE A 24 -29.77 19.95 15.17
C ILE A 24 -29.36 20.22 13.71
N ALA A 25 -28.36 19.52 13.18
CA ALA A 25 -27.94 19.69 11.79
C ALA A 25 -29.04 19.32 10.79
N ASP A 26 -29.76 18.23 11.06
CA ASP A 26 -30.86 17.77 10.20
C ASP A 26 -32.07 18.72 10.32
N SER A 27 -32.36 19.23 11.52
CA SER A 27 -33.40 20.26 11.72
C SER A 27 -33.07 21.56 10.97
N GLU A 28 -31.82 22.02 11.01
CA GLU A 28 -31.40 23.22 10.27
C GLU A 28 -31.57 23.03 8.75
N ARG A 29 -31.24 21.84 8.23
CA ARG A 29 -31.48 21.47 6.83
C ARG A 29 -32.97 21.45 6.48
N ASP A 30 -33.81 20.92 7.36
CA ASP A 30 -35.27 20.88 7.14
C ASP A 30 -35.88 22.28 7.09
N LEU A 31 -35.43 23.18 7.98
CA LEU A 31 -35.85 24.60 7.95
C LEU A 31 -35.47 25.28 6.64
N ASP A 32 -34.25 25.03 6.14
CA ASP A 32 -33.80 25.52 4.83
C ASP A 32 -34.66 24.97 3.68
N LEU A 33 -34.99 23.67 3.72
CA LEU A 33 -35.86 23.03 2.73
C LEU A 33 -37.28 23.61 2.75
N TRP A 34 -37.79 23.95 3.93
CA TRP A 34 -39.09 24.61 4.10
C TRP A 34 -39.05 26.11 3.78
N LYS A 35 -37.89 26.65 3.40
CA LYS A 35 -37.67 28.08 3.08
C LYS A 35 -38.02 28.99 4.25
N ILE A 36 -37.78 28.53 5.47
CA ILE A 36 -37.96 29.34 6.68
C ILE A 36 -36.69 30.18 6.86
N SER A 37 -36.83 31.50 6.75
CA SER A 37 -35.70 32.41 6.90
C SER A 37 -35.14 32.40 8.34
N PRO A 38 -33.82 32.49 8.51
CA PRO A 38 -33.21 32.67 9.82
C PRO A 38 -33.76 33.92 10.51
N VAL A 39 -34.00 33.82 11.82
CA VAL A 39 -34.39 34.96 12.66
C VAL A 39 -33.15 35.73 13.11
N GLU A 40 -33.30 37.04 13.33
CA GLU A 40 -32.23 37.86 13.89
C GLU A 40 -31.85 37.35 15.29
N GLY A 41 -30.56 37.09 15.51
CA GLY A 41 -30.07 36.45 16.74
C GLY A 41 -30.23 34.92 16.79
N GLY A 42 -30.64 34.27 15.70
CA GLY A 42 -30.67 32.81 15.59
C GLY A 42 -29.29 32.16 15.74
N VAL A 43 -29.28 30.90 16.19
CA VAL A 43 -28.06 30.11 16.39
C VAL A 43 -27.81 29.23 15.17
N GLU A 44 -26.65 29.38 14.53
CA GLU A 44 -26.19 28.46 13.47
C GLU A 44 -25.69 27.15 14.11
N ALA A 45 -26.19 26.01 13.66
CA ALA A 45 -25.83 24.71 14.25
C ALA A 45 -24.33 24.43 14.12
N ARG A 46 -23.75 24.75 12.95
CA ARG A 46 -22.30 24.62 12.73
C ARG A 46 -21.52 25.46 13.74
N GLY A 47 -21.93 26.71 13.98
CA GLY A 47 -21.28 27.60 14.95
C GLY A 47 -21.32 27.04 16.37
N LEU A 48 -22.44 26.42 16.74
CA LEU A 48 -22.61 25.78 18.05
C LEU A 48 -21.64 24.60 18.25
N PHE A 49 -21.46 23.76 17.23
CA PHE A 49 -20.63 22.56 17.32
C PHE A 49 -19.19 22.73 16.84
N HIS A 50 -18.83 23.88 16.26
CA HIS A 50 -17.51 24.10 15.65
C HIS A 50 -16.36 23.83 16.62
N SER A 51 -16.44 24.39 17.84
CA SER A 51 -15.41 24.20 18.88
C SER A 51 -15.29 22.74 19.31
N TYR A 52 -16.42 22.03 19.38
CA TYR A 52 -16.45 20.61 19.73
C TYR A 52 -15.81 19.75 18.64
N ILE A 53 -16.15 19.98 17.37
CA ILE A 53 -15.57 19.26 16.22
C ILE A 53 -14.05 19.45 16.18
N ILE A 54 -13.55 20.69 16.38
CA ILE A 54 -12.12 20.96 16.40
C ILE A 54 -11.41 20.18 17.52
N VAL A 55 -11.92 20.27 18.75
CA VAL A 55 -11.31 19.59 19.91
C VAL A 55 -11.33 18.08 19.72
N TRP A 56 -12.44 17.54 19.22
CA TRP A 56 -12.58 16.12 18.92
C TRP A 56 -11.55 15.63 17.90
N VAL A 57 -11.39 16.35 16.77
CA VAL A 57 -10.40 16.00 15.74
C VAL A 57 -8.98 16.06 16.30
N GLN A 58 -8.65 17.09 17.07
CA GLN A 58 -7.34 17.24 17.70
C GLN A 58 -7.04 16.12 18.71
N ASP A 59 -8.02 15.72 19.52
CA ASP A 59 -7.85 14.66 20.51
C ASP A 59 -7.63 13.29 19.85
N ILE A 60 -8.39 12.97 18.80
CA ILE A 60 -8.16 11.75 18.03
C ILE A 60 -6.76 11.74 17.42
N GLU A 61 -6.37 12.83 16.76
CA GLU A 61 -5.06 12.94 16.13
C GLU A 61 -3.96 12.74 17.19
N LEU A 62 -4.03 13.44 18.32
CA LEU A 62 -3.07 13.31 19.42
C LEU A 62 -2.99 11.88 19.95
N ASN A 63 -4.14 11.25 20.23
CA ASN A 63 -4.19 9.89 20.74
C ASN A 63 -3.54 8.89 19.76
N LEU A 64 -3.84 9.00 18.47
CA LEU A 64 -3.25 8.13 17.45
C LEU A 64 -1.74 8.36 17.30
N LEU A 65 -1.30 9.63 17.37
CA LEU A 65 0.11 9.98 17.35
C LEU A 65 0.87 9.43 18.56
N GLU A 66 0.28 9.46 19.76
CA GLU A 66 0.88 8.87 20.95
C GLU A 66 0.99 7.33 20.83
N LEU A 67 -0.01 6.65 20.27
CA LEU A 67 0.09 5.23 19.95
C LEU A 67 1.25 4.94 18.99
N CYS A 68 1.41 5.75 17.94
CA CYS A 68 2.54 5.62 17.00
C CYS A 68 3.91 5.84 17.67
N LYS A 69 3.99 6.67 18.72
CA LYS A 69 5.23 6.93 19.48
C LYS A 69 5.51 5.85 20.52
N ALA A 70 4.46 5.29 21.12
CA ALA A 70 4.54 4.23 22.12
C ALA A 70 5.03 2.90 21.50
N GLU A 71 4.84 2.74 20.18
CA GLU A 71 5.36 1.62 19.40
C GLU A 71 6.90 1.61 19.40
N LYS A 72 7.48 0.90 20.37
CA LYS A 72 8.93 0.83 20.62
C LYS A 72 9.50 -0.57 20.48
N VAL A 73 8.66 -1.60 20.36
CA VAL A 73 9.10 -3.00 20.48
C VAL A 73 9.62 -3.51 19.13
N PRO A 74 10.90 -3.91 19.04
CA PRO A 74 11.40 -4.67 17.90
C PRO A 74 10.63 -5.98 17.80
N TRP A 75 10.14 -6.27 16.60
CA TRP A 75 9.11 -7.27 16.37
C TRP A 75 9.56 -8.69 16.78
N ALA A 76 8.88 -9.28 17.78
CA ALA A 76 9.20 -10.58 18.40
C ALA A 76 8.41 -11.76 17.80
N GLY A 77 7.96 -11.66 16.54
CA GLY A 77 7.37 -12.79 15.80
C GLY A 77 5.91 -13.12 16.12
N VAL A 78 5.19 -12.30 16.91
CA VAL A 78 3.77 -12.52 17.19
C VAL A 78 2.91 -11.93 16.07
N THR A 79 2.40 -12.80 15.20
CA THR A 79 1.38 -12.46 14.19
C THR A 79 -0.03 -12.63 14.76
N THR A 80 -0.92 -11.70 14.45
CA THR A 80 -2.36 -11.91 14.62
C THR A 80 -2.87 -12.99 13.65
N ASN A 81 -4.14 -13.41 13.81
CA ASN A 81 -4.81 -14.34 12.88
C ASN A 81 -4.79 -13.88 11.40
N GLN A 82 -4.49 -12.60 11.14
CA GLN A 82 -4.42 -12.02 9.80
C GLN A 82 -2.99 -11.77 9.30
N ALA A 83 -1.99 -12.36 9.96
CA ALA A 83 -0.57 -12.14 9.65
C ALA A 83 -0.18 -10.64 9.70
N THR A 84 -0.78 -9.89 10.62
CA THR A 84 -0.47 -8.46 10.89
C THR A 84 0.17 -8.27 12.28
N SER A 85 0.66 -7.06 12.53
CA SER A 85 1.11 -6.60 13.85
C SER A 85 -0.04 -6.40 14.83
N PRO A 86 0.13 -6.67 16.15
CA PRO A 86 -0.81 -6.23 17.18
C PRO A 86 -1.09 -4.72 17.11
N PHE A 87 -0.08 -3.94 16.73
CA PHE A 87 -0.21 -2.50 16.40
C PHE A 87 -1.30 -2.24 15.35
N ALA A 88 -1.50 -3.14 14.38
CA ALA A 88 -2.49 -2.97 13.33
C ALA A 88 -3.93 -3.06 13.86
N GLU A 89 -4.21 -3.92 14.84
CA GLU A 89 -5.55 -4.07 15.40
C GLU A 89 -5.90 -2.89 16.32
N GLU A 90 -4.96 -2.44 17.15
CA GLU A 90 -5.17 -1.24 17.98
C GLU A 90 -5.34 0.02 17.12
N MET A 91 -4.53 0.13 16.05
CA MET A 91 -4.65 1.21 15.08
C MET A 91 -5.98 1.16 14.32
N TYR A 92 -6.45 -0.04 13.96
CA TYR A 92 -7.74 -0.27 13.33
C TYR A 92 -8.90 0.25 14.18
N ASP A 93 -8.96 -0.17 15.45
CA ASP A 93 -10.06 0.19 16.33
C ASP A 93 -10.16 1.71 16.49
N LYS A 94 -9.03 2.40 16.66
CA LYS A 94 -8.99 3.87 16.77
C LYS A 94 -9.40 4.58 15.48
N MET A 95 -8.97 4.07 14.32
CA MET A 95 -9.33 4.65 13.03
C MET A 95 -10.81 4.49 12.70
N LYS A 96 -11.40 3.37 13.09
CA LYS A 96 -12.81 3.10 12.84
C LYS A 96 -13.70 4.17 13.47
N ASP A 97 -13.45 4.51 14.74
CA ASP A 97 -14.20 5.55 15.45
C ASP A 97 -14.02 6.92 14.80
N TYR A 98 -12.79 7.24 14.34
CA TYR A 98 -12.53 8.46 13.58
C TYR A 98 -13.32 8.53 12.28
N LEU A 99 -13.34 7.44 11.49
CA LEU A 99 -14.04 7.40 10.21
C LEU A 99 -15.56 7.55 10.36
N ILE A 100 -16.15 6.95 11.40
CA ILE A 100 -17.57 7.10 11.72
C ILE A 100 -17.89 8.58 12.00
N GLY A 101 -17.09 9.23 12.85
CA GLY A 101 -17.27 10.66 13.13
C GLY A 101 -16.98 11.55 11.92
N TYR A 102 -15.98 11.19 11.10
CA TYR A 102 -15.63 11.91 9.87
C TYR A 102 -16.83 11.94 8.92
N GLU A 103 -17.40 10.76 8.65
CA GLU A 103 -18.56 10.60 7.76
C GLU A 103 -19.78 11.35 8.30
N MET A 104 -20.03 11.24 9.61
CA MET A 104 -21.12 11.96 10.27
C MET A 104 -21.01 13.46 10.03
N VAL A 105 -19.84 14.06 10.28
CA VAL A 105 -19.59 15.50 10.15
C VAL A 105 -19.60 15.95 8.70
N ILE A 106 -18.88 15.26 7.79
CA ILE A 106 -18.74 15.70 6.40
C ILE A 106 -20.07 15.67 5.63
N ASN A 107 -20.94 14.70 5.93
CA ASN A 107 -22.27 14.59 5.31
C ASN A 107 -23.21 15.74 5.69
N ARG A 108 -22.90 16.48 6.75
CA ARG A 108 -23.73 17.58 7.28
C ARG A 108 -23.10 18.94 7.04
N TRP A 109 -21.78 19.03 7.24
CA TRP A 109 -20.99 20.23 7.02
C TRP A 109 -19.76 19.92 6.15
N PRO A 110 -19.93 19.89 4.81
CA PRO A 110 -18.81 19.68 3.88
C PRO A 110 -17.66 20.69 4.05
N GLN A 111 -17.94 21.87 4.62
CA GLN A 111 -16.93 22.90 4.91
C GLN A 111 -15.89 22.43 5.93
N CYS A 112 -16.16 21.37 6.71
CA CYS A 112 -15.20 20.76 7.63
C CYS A 112 -14.16 19.86 6.93
N SER A 113 -14.26 19.63 5.61
CA SER A 113 -13.37 18.72 4.87
C SER A 113 -11.90 18.99 5.12
N LEU A 114 -11.48 20.26 5.06
CA LEU A 114 -10.07 20.62 5.17
C LEU A 114 -9.45 20.21 6.52
N ILE A 115 -10.15 20.45 7.64
CA ILE A 115 -9.65 20.13 8.99
C ILE A 115 -9.56 18.62 9.15
N LEU A 116 -10.59 17.90 8.68
CA LEU A 116 -10.64 16.45 8.77
C LEU A 116 -9.58 15.79 7.87
N GLU A 117 -9.47 16.18 6.60
CA GLU A 117 -8.45 15.68 5.67
C GLU A 117 -7.02 15.96 6.17
N THR A 118 -6.78 17.12 6.78
CA THR A 118 -5.48 17.47 7.36
C THR A 118 -5.11 16.52 8.50
N ALA A 119 -6.05 16.25 9.41
CA ALA A 119 -5.84 15.31 10.50
C ALA A 119 -5.59 13.89 9.96
N ALA A 120 -6.37 13.43 8.98
CA ALA A 120 -6.16 12.14 8.34
C ALA A 120 -4.77 12.01 7.71
N ALA A 121 -4.31 13.04 6.97
CA ALA A 121 -2.98 13.08 6.38
C ALA A 121 -1.85 13.08 7.43
N ASN A 122 -2.07 13.70 8.59
CA ASN A 122 -1.12 13.66 9.70
C ASN A 122 -1.06 12.27 10.35
N MET A 123 -2.21 11.64 10.55
CA MET A 123 -2.31 10.27 11.05
C MET A 123 -1.61 9.30 10.10
N GLU A 124 -1.88 9.36 8.79
CA GLU A 124 -1.17 8.57 7.77
C GLU A 124 0.35 8.68 7.86
N ARG A 125 0.85 9.92 7.96
CA ARG A 125 2.28 10.18 8.10
C ARG A 125 2.85 9.56 9.38
N ALA A 126 2.14 9.66 10.50
CA ALA A 126 2.56 9.09 11.76
C ALA A 126 2.64 7.55 11.71
N ILE A 127 1.63 6.90 11.14
CA ILE A 127 1.56 5.44 10.99
C ILE A 127 2.71 4.93 10.12
N ILE A 128 2.90 5.53 8.95
CA ILE A 128 3.98 5.13 8.03
C ILE A 128 5.33 5.32 8.72
N LYS A 129 5.54 6.45 9.40
CA LYS A 129 6.78 6.71 10.13
C LYS A 129 7.02 5.69 11.25
N ALA A 130 5.98 5.31 11.98
CA ALA A 130 6.08 4.30 13.03
C ALA A 130 6.43 2.92 12.46
N LEU A 131 5.71 2.47 11.43
CA LEU A 131 5.95 1.19 10.77
C LEU A 131 7.34 1.17 10.11
N GLU A 132 7.75 2.22 9.40
CA GLU A 132 9.08 2.27 8.78
C GLU A 132 10.22 2.26 9.80
N LYS A 133 10.01 2.88 10.96
CA LYS A 133 10.97 2.83 12.07
C LYS A 133 11.04 1.42 12.65
N GLN A 134 9.90 0.76 12.84
CA GLN A 134 9.83 -0.59 13.40
C GLN A 134 10.48 -1.65 12.49
N TYR A 135 10.36 -1.50 11.17
CA TYR A 135 10.88 -2.44 10.19
C TYR A 135 12.14 -1.92 9.48
N SER A 136 12.87 -0.94 10.05
CA SER A 136 13.97 -0.23 9.38
C SER A 136 15.01 -1.16 8.77
N ASP A 137 15.41 -2.20 9.49
CA ASP A 137 16.47 -3.12 9.07
C ASP A 137 16.04 -3.97 7.87
N ILE A 138 14.76 -4.31 7.81
CA ILE A 138 14.14 -5.08 6.72
C ILE A 138 13.90 -4.20 5.48
N LEU A 139 13.55 -2.92 5.70
CA LEU A 139 13.22 -1.99 4.62
C LEU A 139 14.44 -1.31 4.00
N THR A 140 15.54 -1.16 4.75
CA THR A 140 16.77 -0.51 4.26
C THR A 140 17.24 -1.07 2.92
N PRO A 141 17.33 -2.40 2.73
CA PRO A 141 17.73 -2.97 1.44
C PRO A 141 16.75 -2.70 0.29
N LEU A 142 15.47 -2.40 0.58
CA LEU A 142 14.44 -2.08 -0.41
C LEU A 142 14.46 -0.60 -0.79
N LYS A 143 14.74 0.30 0.16
CA LYS A 143 14.78 1.76 -0.04
C LYS A 143 15.80 2.19 -1.10
N ASP A 144 16.86 1.42 -1.33
CA ASP A 144 17.84 1.67 -2.39
C ASP A 144 17.27 1.51 -3.81
N ASN A 145 16.19 0.75 -3.99
CA ASN A 145 15.57 0.46 -5.29
C ASN A 145 14.31 1.30 -5.57
N ILE A 146 13.72 1.93 -4.55
CA ILE A 146 12.58 2.83 -4.75
C ILE A 146 13.08 4.06 -5.52
N PRO A 147 12.48 4.43 -6.67
CA PRO A 147 12.87 5.61 -7.42
C PRO A 147 12.87 6.83 -6.51
N LYS A 148 14.05 7.42 -6.28
CA LYS A 148 14.21 8.60 -5.40
C LYS A 148 13.49 9.81 -6.01
N ARG A 149 12.16 9.93 -5.84
CA ARG A 149 11.52 11.23 -5.73
C ARG A 149 11.71 11.71 -4.29
N LEU A 150 12.94 12.14 -4.01
CA LEU A 150 13.36 13.20 -3.09
C LEU A 150 14.84 12.97 -2.73
N ASN A 151 15.64 13.90 -3.23
CA ASN A 151 17.04 14.21 -2.90
C ASN A 151 18.15 13.34 -3.52
N MET A 152 18.85 14.01 -4.46
CA MET A 152 20.19 13.67 -4.91
C MET A 152 21.11 13.50 -3.70
N HIS A 153 21.79 12.35 -3.64
CA HIS A 153 23.19 12.25 -3.25
C HIS A 153 23.74 10.94 -3.83
N VAL A 154 24.83 11.10 -4.59
CA VAL A 154 25.70 10.03 -5.09
C VAL A 154 26.42 9.44 -3.89
N GLN A 155 26.38 8.11 -3.69
CA GLN A 155 27.46 7.42 -2.99
C GLN A 155 27.46 5.90 -3.23
N MET A 156 28.59 5.48 -3.83
CA MET A 156 29.34 4.24 -3.61
C MET A 156 28.55 2.91 -3.56
N LEU A 157 28.55 2.23 -4.70
CA LEU A 157 28.34 0.78 -4.81
C LEU A 157 29.51 0.02 -4.17
N THR A 158 29.53 -0.09 -2.85
CA THR A 158 30.35 -1.09 -2.15
C THR A 158 29.53 -1.65 -1.00
N ARG A 159 28.61 -2.58 -1.30
CA ARG A 159 27.96 -3.38 -0.27
C ARG A 159 27.81 -4.82 -0.73
N THR A 160 28.64 -5.66 -0.13
CA THR A 160 28.70 -7.13 -0.12
C THR A 160 27.60 -7.81 -0.92
N GLN A 161 27.92 -8.22 -2.15
CA GLN A 161 27.10 -9.21 -2.86
C GLN A 161 27.26 -10.54 -2.12
N SER A 162 26.31 -10.89 -1.27
CA SER A 162 26.13 -12.29 -0.91
C SER A 162 25.71 -13.03 -2.19
N ASN A 163 26.38 -14.12 -2.54
CA ASN A 163 26.02 -14.95 -3.69
C ASN A 163 24.68 -15.69 -3.52
N ALA A 164 23.99 -15.53 -2.38
CA ALA A 164 22.69 -16.12 -2.12
C ALA A 164 21.57 -15.28 -2.77
N PRO A 165 20.59 -15.92 -3.46
CA PRO A 165 19.42 -15.24 -4.00
C PRO A 165 18.61 -14.60 -2.87
N TYR A 166 18.06 -13.40 -3.12
CA TYR A 166 17.21 -12.71 -2.14
C TYR A 166 15.90 -13.47 -1.93
N SER A 167 15.64 -13.92 -0.71
CA SER A 167 14.31 -14.38 -0.29
C SER A 167 13.63 -13.29 0.53
N ALA A 168 12.34 -13.07 0.31
CA ALA A 168 11.57 -12.10 1.07
C ALA A 168 11.45 -12.57 2.53
N PRO A 169 11.90 -11.79 3.53
CA PRO A 169 11.80 -12.22 4.92
C PRO A 169 10.36 -12.14 5.42
N ASN A 170 9.95 -13.05 6.32
CA ASN A 170 8.60 -13.08 6.91
C ASN A 170 8.16 -11.72 7.47
N GLN A 171 9.09 -10.98 8.08
CA GLN A 171 8.83 -9.63 8.63
C GLN A 171 8.42 -8.62 7.55
N LEU A 172 8.92 -8.74 6.32
CA LEU A 172 8.47 -7.91 5.19
C LEU A 172 7.02 -8.23 4.83
N GLY A 173 6.65 -9.51 4.88
CA GLY A 173 5.28 -9.97 4.73
C GLY A 173 4.34 -9.33 5.74
N THR A 174 4.68 -9.43 7.02
CA THR A 174 3.94 -8.79 8.12
C THR A 174 3.78 -7.28 7.92
N PHE A 175 4.85 -6.59 7.53
CA PHE A 175 4.82 -5.15 7.26
C PHE A 175 3.83 -4.80 6.15
N LEU A 176 3.92 -5.48 5.00
CA LEU A 176 3.03 -5.23 3.86
C LEU A 176 1.57 -5.61 4.18
N ASN A 177 1.34 -6.72 4.88
CA ASN A 177 0.02 -7.13 5.36
C ASN A 177 -0.56 -6.07 6.31
N THR A 178 0.24 -5.53 7.23
CA THR A 178 -0.17 -4.50 8.19
C THR A 178 -0.58 -3.22 7.47
N ILE A 179 0.24 -2.71 6.54
CA ILE A 179 -0.12 -1.53 5.74
C ILE A 179 -1.37 -1.79 4.92
N LYS A 180 -1.47 -2.97 4.28
CA LYS A 180 -2.64 -3.32 3.48
C LYS A 180 -3.91 -3.38 4.31
N ARG A 181 -3.87 -3.95 5.52
CA ARG A 181 -5.01 -3.98 6.44
C ARG A 181 -5.43 -2.56 6.84
N ILE A 182 -4.48 -1.71 7.24
CA ILE A 182 -4.78 -0.31 7.57
C ILE A 182 -5.39 0.41 6.35
N ILE A 183 -4.87 0.21 5.14
CA ILE A 183 -5.45 0.77 3.92
C ILE A 183 -6.90 0.29 3.71
N ASP A 184 -7.17 -1.01 3.86
CA ASP A 184 -8.50 -1.59 3.65
C ASP A 184 -9.52 -1.01 4.64
N VAL A 185 -9.06 -0.65 5.85
CA VAL A 185 -9.86 0.05 6.87
C VAL A 185 -10.17 1.48 6.44
N PHE A 186 -9.15 2.24 6.03
CA PHE A 186 -9.34 3.60 5.52
C PHE A 186 -10.26 3.66 4.29
N LEU A 187 -10.35 2.56 3.53
CA LEU A 187 -11.13 2.44 2.31
C LEU A 187 -12.47 1.75 2.49
N GLY A 188 -12.96 1.57 3.72
CA GLY A 188 -14.33 1.11 3.98
C GLY A 188 -15.37 1.90 3.17
N GLU A 189 -15.84 1.25 2.09
CA GLU A 189 -16.91 1.50 1.10
C GLU A 189 -17.24 2.90 0.52
N GLN A 190 -16.82 4.05 1.06
CA GLN A 190 -17.25 5.36 0.47
C GLN A 190 -16.22 6.50 0.48
N THR A 191 -14.98 6.31 0.94
CA THR A 191 -14.01 7.41 1.06
C THR A 191 -12.96 7.38 -0.06
N ASN A 192 -13.34 7.86 -1.24
CA ASN A 192 -12.43 7.97 -2.40
C ASN A 192 -11.23 8.92 -2.20
N GLY A 193 -11.10 9.58 -1.05
CA GLY A 193 -10.14 10.69 -0.85
C GLY A 193 -8.97 10.47 0.09
N ILE A 194 -8.99 9.49 1.01
CA ILE A 194 -8.19 9.66 2.24
C ILE A 194 -6.77 9.05 2.15
N PRO A 195 -6.53 7.73 2.03
CA PRO A 195 -5.20 7.15 2.25
C PRO A 195 -4.23 7.24 1.04
N VAL A 196 -4.00 8.42 0.47
CA VAL A 196 -3.12 8.60 -0.70
C VAL A 196 -1.68 8.20 -0.37
N LEU A 197 -1.18 8.59 0.81
CA LEU A 197 0.21 8.36 1.17
C LEU A 197 0.45 6.90 1.56
N LEU A 198 -0.48 6.29 2.31
CA LEU A 198 -0.42 4.86 2.63
C LEU A 198 -0.47 4.00 1.37
N LYS A 199 -1.41 4.27 0.44
CA LYS A 199 -1.49 3.56 -0.86
C LYS A 199 -0.19 3.68 -1.66
N THR A 200 0.38 4.88 -1.70
CA THR A 200 1.61 5.14 -2.45
C THR A 200 2.78 4.38 -1.85
N ASN A 201 2.98 4.43 -0.53
CA ASN A 201 4.06 3.70 0.12
C ASN A 201 3.89 2.18 0.00
N TYR A 202 2.68 1.66 0.18
CA TYR A 202 2.39 0.24 -0.05
C TYR A 202 2.83 -0.21 -1.45
N LYS A 203 2.41 0.53 -2.49
CA LYS A 203 2.80 0.24 -3.88
C LYS A 203 4.31 0.29 -4.07
N ASN A 204 4.99 1.30 -3.51
CA ASN A 204 6.44 1.45 -3.62
C ASN A 204 7.19 0.27 -2.97
N TYR A 205 6.79 -0.14 -1.76
CA TYR A 205 7.41 -1.27 -1.07
C TYR A 205 7.15 -2.60 -1.76
N LEU A 206 5.92 -2.83 -2.25
CA LEU A 206 5.61 -4.00 -3.05
C LEU A 206 6.44 -4.03 -4.34
N GLN A 207 6.54 -2.89 -5.04
CA GLN A 207 7.35 -2.78 -6.24
C GLN A 207 8.84 -3.05 -5.96
N ALA A 208 9.42 -2.44 -4.93
CA ALA A 208 10.82 -2.67 -4.57
C ALA A 208 11.10 -4.14 -4.21
N THR A 209 10.12 -4.81 -3.59
CA THR A 209 10.19 -6.25 -3.28
C THR A 209 10.21 -7.07 -4.57
N VAL A 210 9.29 -6.79 -5.49
CA VAL A 210 9.25 -7.43 -6.82
C VAL A 210 10.56 -7.19 -7.59
N GLU A 211 11.09 -5.96 -7.57
CA GLU A 211 12.35 -5.63 -8.25
C GLU A 211 13.53 -6.42 -7.68
N LYS A 212 13.60 -6.61 -6.36
CA LYS A 212 14.61 -7.49 -5.75
C LYS A 212 14.49 -8.94 -6.20
N LEU A 213 13.28 -9.47 -6.23
CA LEU A 213 13.03 -10.85 -6.69
C LEU A 213 13.40 -11.02 -8.18
N VAL A 214 13.14 -10.00 -9.00
CA VAL A 214 13.57 -9.99 -10.41
C VAL A 214 15.08 -9.90 -10.53
N ASN A 215 15.74 -9.13 -9.67
CA ASN A 215 17.20 -9.03 -9.68
C ASN A 215 17.86 -10.39 -9.42
N ASN A 216 17.26 -11.28 -8.63
CA ASN A 216 17.74 -12.67 -8.50
C ASN A 216 17.84 -13.37 -9.86
N MET A 217 16.80 -13.22 -10.70
CA MET A 217 16.78 -13.78 -12.05
C MET A 217 17.81 -13.14 -12.96
N GLN A 218 18.04 -11.84 -12.82
CA GLN A 218 18.93 -11.10 -13.72
C GLN A 218 20.40 -11.15 -13.30
N ALA A 219 20.70 -11.60 -12.07
CA ALA A 219 22.05 -11.62 -11.51
C ALA A 219 22.98 -12.61 -12.23
N ASN A 220 22.46 -13.77 -12.64
CA ASN A 220 23.23 -14.78 -13.36
C ASN A 220 23.03 -14.66 -14.87
N ARG A 221 24.12 -14.77 -15.65
CA ARG A 221 24.10 -14.76 -17.11
C ARG A 221 23.16 -15.83 -17.69
N GLY A 222 23.13 -17.02 -17.08
CA GLY A 222 22.30 -18.14 -17.53
C GLY A 222 20.81 -18.03 -17.18
N THR A 223 20.40 -17.02 -16.41
CA THR A 223 18.99 -16.78 -16.02
C THR A 223 18.49 -15.40 -16.48
N ARG A 224 19.40 -14.60 -17.05
CA ARG A 224 19.11 -13.25 -17.53
C ARG A 224 18.28 -13.31 -18.81
N LEU A 225 16.96 -13.16 -18.67
CA LEU A 225 16.00 -13.25 -19.78
C LEU A 225 16.42 -12.49 -21.04
N LYS A 226 16.83 -11.22 -20.92
CA LYS A 226 17.24 -10.43 -22.10
C LYS A 226 18.37 -11.09 -22.89
N ARG A 227 19.33 -11.69 -22.20
CA ARG A 227 20.47 -12.38 -22.81
C ARG A 227 20.03 -13.71 -23.43
N ILE A 228 19.20 -14.48 -22.73
CA ILE A 228 18.61 -15.71 -23.27
C ILE A 228 17.92 -15.39 -24.60
N LEU A 229 17.11 -14.33 -24.65
CA LEU A 229 16.44 -13.88 -25.88
C LEU A 229 17.42 -13.44 -26.98
N GLU A 230 18.52 -12.77 -26.62
CA GLU A 230 19.56 -12.34 -27.58
C GLU A 230 20.39 -13.49 -28.15
N GLU A 231 20.48 -14.62 -27.43
CA GLU A 231 21.24 -15.81 -27.82
C GLU A 231 20.42 -16.80 -28.67
N ILE A 232 19.08 -16.67 -28.66
CA ILE A 232 18.19 -17.47 -29.51
C ILE A 232 18.36 -17.06 -30.97
N LYS A 233 18.43 -18.07 -31.84
CA LYS A 233 18.56 -17.93 -33.29
C LYS A 233 17.36 -18.51 -34.01
N GLU A 234 17.17 -18.14 -35.27
CA GLU A 234 16.09 -18.64 -36.13
C GLU A 234 16.16 -20.17 -36.35
N GLU A 235 17.36 -20.75 -36.27
CA GLU A 235 17.63 -22.19 -36.39
C GLU A 235 17.32 -23.00 -35.13
N ASP A 236 17.14 -22.35 -33.97
CA ASP A 236 16.81 -23.03 -32.73
C ASP A 236 15.36 -23.58 -32.79
N GLY A 237 15.14 -24.80 -32.32
CA GLY A 237 13.81 -25.37 -32.15
C GLY A 237 13.16 -24.96 -30.83
N GLU A 238 11.87 -25.30 -30.66
CA GLU A 238 11.14 -25.07 -29.39
C GLU A 238 11.82 -25.77 -28.20
N ALA A 239 12.40 -26.96 -28.42
CA ALA A 239 13.14 -27.71 -27.40
C ALA A 239 14.41 -26.95 -26.95
N ASP A 240 15.16 -26.36 -27.88
CA ASP A 240 16.38 -25.59 -27.58
C ASP A 240 16.04 -24.32 -26.80
N VAL A 241 14.94 -23.65 -27.18
CA VAL A 241 14.42 -22.48 -26.46
C VAL A 241 13.99 -22.85 -25.04
N SER A 242 13.28 -23.97 -24.88
CA SER A 242 12.82 -24.48 -23.58
C SER A 242 14.00 -24.82 -22.66
N GLU A 243 15.02 -25.50 -23.17
CA GLU A 243 16.26 -25.81 -22.44
C GLU A 243 16.95 -24.53 -21.96
N ARG A 244 17.11 -23.53 -22.84
CA ARG A 244 17.72 -22.23 -22.50
C ARG A 244 16.92 -21.46 -21.45
N MET A 245 15.59 -21.58 -21.45
CA MET A 245 14.72 -20.92 -20.47
C MET A 245 14.66 -21.66 -19.13
N GLN A 246 15.00 -22.95 -19.08
CA GLN A 246 14.78 -23.82 -17.91
C GLN A 246 15.35 -23.26 -16.61
N MET A 247 16.59 -22.75 -16.62
CA MET A 247 17.23 -22.26 -15.38
C MET A 247 16.56 -20.97 -14.86
N MET A 248 16.09 -20.09 -15.75
CA MET A 248 15.30 -18.92 -15.37
C MET A 248 13.93 -19.33 -14.82
N MET A 249 13.27 -20.30 -15.47
CA MET A 249 11.96 -20.81 -15.03
C MET A 249 12.05 -21.49 -13.66
N SER A 250 13.15 -22.20 -13.39
CA SER A 250 13.42 -22.77 -12.06
C SER A 250 13.53 -21.68 -10.98
N GLN A 251 14.23 -20.57 -11.26
CA GLN A 251 14.33 -19.46 -10.30
C GLN A 251 13.00 -18.74 -10.10
N LEU A 252 12.19 -18.59 -11.15
CA LEU A 252 10.83 -18.10 -11.03
C LEU A 252 9.98 -19.00 -10.14
N THR A 253 10.12 -20.32 -10.31
CA THR A 253 9.40 -21.32 -9.52
C THR A 253 9.74 -21.20 -8.05
N GLU A 254 11.04 -21.11 -7.73
CA GLU A 254 11.52 -20.93 -6.35
C GLU A 254 11.00 -19.62 -5.74
N ASN A 255 11.08 -18.52 -6.48
CA ASN A 255 10.56 -17.22 -6.03
C ASN A 255 9.06 -17.29 -5.74
N ILE A 256 8.24 -17.86 -6.62
CA ILE A 256 6.79 -17.95 -6.44
C ILE A 256 6.43 -18.89 -5.28
N SER A 257 7.10 -20.05 -5.18
CA SER A 257 6.79 -21.06 -4.16
C SER A 257 7.14 -20.60 -2.73
N ASN A 258 8.08 -19.67 -2.58
CA ASN A 258 8.47 -19.12 -1.29
C ASN A 258 7.54 -17.98 -0.80
N MET A 259 6.75 -17.37 -1.70
CA MET A 259 5.92 -16.22 -1.34
C MET A 259 4.72 -16.53 -0.42
N PRO A 260 3.96 -17.63 -0.57
CA PRO A 260 2.79 -17.90 0.26
C PRO A 260 3.09 -18.01 1.76
N GLY A 261 4.31 -18.42 2.13
CA GLY A 261 4.74 -18.44 3.53
C GLY A 261 5.01 -17.05 4.13
N VAL A 262 5.12 -16.02 3.28
CA VAL A 262 5.48 -14.64 3.66
C VAL A 262 4.29 -13.69 3.47
N PHE A 263 3.60 -13.78 2.33
CA PHE A 263 2.56 -12.84 1.92
C PHE A 263 1.17 -13.44 2.08
N SER A 264 0.20 -12.62 2.53
CA SER A 264 -1.22 -12.99 2.41
C SER A 264 -1.62 -13.19 0.94
N SER A 265 -2.68 -13.96 0.69
CA SER A 265 -3.16 -14.28 -0.67
C SER A 265 -3.28 -13.05 -1.59
N ARG A 266 -3.84 -11.93 -1.08
CA ARG A 266 -3.96 -10.67 -1.84
C ARG A 266 -2.60 -10.10 -2.25
N ILE A 267 -1.62 -10.12 -1.34
CA ILE A 267 -0.28 -9.58 -1.58
C ILE A 267 0.52 -10.53 -2.47
N PHE A 268 0.39 -11.84 -2.27
CA PHE A 268 0.96 -12.88 -3.12
C PHE A 268 0.55 -12.71 -4.58
N VAL A 269 -0.75 -12.57 -4.86
CA VAL A 269 -1.27 -12.35 -6.22
C VAL A 269 -0.71 -11.04 -6.80
N ALA A 270 -0.67 -9.97 -6.02
CA ALA A 270 -0.14 -8.68 -6.47
C ALA A 270 1.37 -8.73 -6.77
N ALA A 271 2.16 -9.41 -5.93
CA ALA A 271 3.60 -9.63 -6.14
C ALA A 271 3.86 -10.50 -7.38
N SER A 272 3.11 -11.59 -7.54
CA SER A 272 3.19 -12.47 -8.72
C SER A 272 2.82 -11.74 -10.01
N ARG A 273 1.78 -10.89 -9.97
CA ARG A 273 1.44 -10.01 -11.09
C ARG A 273 2.57 -9.03 -11.41
N GLY A 274 3.19 -8.44 -10.38
CA GLY A 274 4.35 -7.55 -10.56
C GLY A 274 5.54 -8.25 -11.20
N LEU A 275 5.83 -9.50 -10.79
CA LEU A 275 6.86 -10.33 -11.44
C LEU A 275 6.54 -10.54 -12.92
N TRP A 276 5.31 -10.95 -13.24
CA TRP A 276 4.85 -11.11 -14.62
C TRP A 276 5.03 -9.82 -15.44
N ASP A 277 4.57 -8.69 -14.91
CA ASP A 277 4.65 -7.40 -15.61
C ASP A 277 6.12 -7.03 -15.90
N ARG A 278 7.04 -7.31 -14.98
CA ARG A 278 8.47 -7.03 -15.18
C ARG A 278 9.13 -7.98 -16.18
N VAL A 279 8.81 -9.26 -16.13
CA VAL A 279 9.25 -10.27 -17.12
C VAL A 279 8.73 -9.90 -18.51
N GLY A 280 7.43 -9.60 -18.62
CA GLY A 280 6.79 -9.17 -19.86
C GLY A 280 7.40 -7.87 -20.42
N GLN A 281 7.75 -6.89 -19.57
CA GLN A 281 8.47 -5.70 -20.00
C GLN A 281 9.84 -6.00 -20.62
N ILE A 282 10.57 -6.99 -20.09
CA ILE A 282 11.86 -7.41 -20.66
C ILE A 282 11.64 -7.98 -22.06
N VAL A 283 10.69 -8.90 -22.24
CA VAL A 283 10.34 -9.47 -23.55
C VAL A 283 9.90 -8.37 -24.53
N LEU A 284 8.99 -7.48 -24.11
CA LEU A 284 8.53 -6.36 -24.94
C LEU A 284 9.66 -5.40 -25.32
N SER A 285 10.61 -5.14 -24.40
CA SER A 285 11.76 -4.28 -24.69
C SER A 285 12.69 -4.88 -25.73
N PHE A 286 12.87 -6.21 -25.70
CA PHE A 286 13.63 -6.96 -26.69
C PHE A 286 12.94 -6.90 -28.06
N LEU A 287 11.64 -7.22 -28.12
CA LEU A 287 10.83 -7.15 -29.34
C LEU A 287 10.86 -5.76 -30.01
N ARG A 288 10.77 -4.70 -29.20
CA ARG A 288 10.86 -3.32 -29.71
C ARG A 288 12.24 -2.99 -30.27
N ALA A 289 13.30 -3.56 -29.71
CA ALA A 289 14.67 -3.37 -30.21
C ALA A 289 14.86 -4.12 -31.55
N GLU A 290 14.40 -5.36 -31.63
CA GLU A 290 14.47 -6.19 -32.83
C GLU A 290 13.73 -5.57 -34.03
N ARG A 291 12.52 -5.03 -33.80
CA ARG A 291 11.76 -4.31 -34.82
C ARG A 291 12.52 -3.10 -35.40
N ARG A 292 13.37 -2.45 -34.60
CA ARG A 292 14.16 -1.29 -35.05
C ARG A 292 15.39 -1.69 -35.84
N THR A 293 15.95 -2.88 -35.59
CA THR A 293 17.16 -3.35 -36.28
C THR A 293 16.89 -3.92 -37.67
N GLY A 294 15.62 -4.17 -38.04
CA GLY A 294 15.22 -4.62 -39.38
C GLY A 294 15.61 -6.07 -39.73
N PHE A 295 16.59 -6.64 -39.02
CA PHE A 295 16.91 -8.06 -38.99
C PHE A 295 16.14 -8.71 -37.84
N GLY A 296 15.03 -9.39 -38.16
CA GLY A 296 14.39 -10.30 -37.20
C GLY A 296 15.31 -11.48 -36.99
N LYS A 297 15.93 -11.59 -35.81
CA LYS A 297 16.76 -12.74 -35.43
C LYS A 297 15.89 -13.93 -35.02
N MET A 298 14.63 -13.67 -34.68
CA MET A 298 13.71 -14.65 -34.12
C MET A 298 12.37 -14.65 -34.87
N ALA A 299 11.88 -15.86 -35.20
CA ALA A 299 10.61 -16.01 -35.90
C ALA A 299 9.41 -15.61 -35.01
N PRO A 300 8.36 -14.94 -35.55
CA PRO A 300 7.18 -14.54 -34.77
C PRO A 300 6.49 -15.69 -34.02
N ALA A 301 6.47 -16.89 -34.60
CA ALA A 301 5.89 -18.08 -33.97
C ALA A 301 6.65 -18.49 -32.70
N MET A 302 7.99 -18.41 -32.72
CA MET A 302 8.83 -18.75 -31.58
C MET A 302 8.66 -17.73 -30.44
N LEU A 303 8.53 -16.44 -30.78
CA LEU A 303 8.23 -15.38 -29.81
C LEU A 303 6.89 -15.58 -29.11
N LEU A 304 5.87 -16.00 -29.87
CA LEU A 304 4.56 -16.33 -29.32
C LEU A 304 4.67 -17.53 -28.36
N GLY A 305 5.39 -18.58 -28.73
CA GLY A 305 5.63 -19.76 -27.88
C GLY A 305 6.31 -19.41 -26.54
N ILE A 306 7.28 -18.49 -26.55
CA ILE A 306 7.90 -17.99 -25.30
C ILE A 306 6.89 -17.28 -24.41
N LEU A 307 6.08 -16.38 -24.98
CA LEU A 307 5.07 -15.63 -24.23
C LEU A 307 3.98 -16.55 -23.66
N GLU A 308 3.51 -17.52 -24.45
CA GLU A 308 2.54 -18.52 -24.02
C GLU A 308 3.10 -19.40 -22.91
N SER A 309 4.34 -19.87 -23.03
CA SER A 309 5.02 -20.66 -22.00
C SER A 309 5.13 -19.91 -20.68
N LEU A 310 5.52 -18.64 -20.71
CA LEU A 310 5.58 -17.79 -19.52
C LEU A 310 4.17 -17.54 -18.95
N ALA A 311 3.17 -17.27 -19.79
CA ALA A 311 1.81 -17.01 -19.34
C ALA A 311 1.19 -18.24 -18.66
N LEU A 312 1.35 -19.42 -19.26
CA LEU A 312 0.91 -20.69 -18.70
C LEU A 312 1.61 -20.98 -17.37
N PHE A 313 2.92 -20.74 -17.30
CA PHE A 313 3.69 -20.90 -16.08
C PHE A 313 3.15 -20.08 -14.92
N PHE A 314 2.95 -18.77 -15.12
CA PHE A 314 2.43 -17.89 -14.07
C PHE A 314 0.99 -18.26 -13.70
N THR A 315 0.15 -18.58 -14.69
CA THR A 315 -1.23 -19.01 -14.46
C THR A 315 -1.28 -20.26 -13.60
N TYR A 316 -0.48 -21.27 -13.94
CA TYR A 316 -0.42 -22.54 -13.21
C TYR A 316 0.09 -22.35 -11.76
N HIS A 317 1.22 -21.67 -11.57
CA HIS A 317 1.81 -21.53 -10.23
C HIS A 317 0.98 -20.62 -9.32
N VAL A 318 0.39 -19.55 -9.85
CA VAL A 318 -0.50 -18.69 -9.05
C VAL A 318 -1.80 -19.41 -8.72
N ALA A 319 -2.39 -20.16 -9.65
CA ALA A 319 -3.61 -20.92 -9.39
C ALA A 319 -3.40 -22.04 -8.37
N LYS A 320 -2.25 -22.74 -8.45
CA LYS A 320 -1.89 -23.82 -7.52
C LYS A 320 -1.84 -23.35 -6.07
N GLU A 321 -1.30 -22.16 -5.81
CA GLU A 321 -1.15 -21.63 -4.45
C GLU A 321 -2.39 -20.86 -3.96
N CYS A 322 -3.37 -20.56 -4.84
CA CYS A 322 -4.61 -19.88 -4.48
C CYS A 322 -5.80 -20.81 -4.21
N ASN A 323 -5.73 -22.07 -4.63
CA ASN A 323 -6.76 -23.10 -4.45
C ASN A 323 -6.42 -24.04 -3.30
#